data_AF-A0A355RZD6-F1
#
_entry.id   AF-A0A355RZD6-F1
#
_cell.length_a   1.000
_cell.length_b   1.000
_cell.length_c   1.000
_cell.angle_alpha   90.00
_cell.angle_beta   90.00
_cell.angle_gamma   90.00
#
_symmetry.space_group_name_H-M   'P 1'
#
loop_
_entity.id
_entity.type
_entity.pdbx_description
1 polymer ?
#
loop_
_entity_poly.entity_id
_entity_poly.type
_entity_poly.pdbx_seq_one_letter_code
_entity_poly.pdbx_strand_id
1 'polypeptide(L)'
;KISGIKIISNSETAGLGANSTKPEFYGQFKGKSINSPLKVVKGGNAKDNEIDAITGATITSNGVTDGVNEAVKFYASTLKGGENK
;
A
#
# COMPACT_ATOMS: atom_id res chain seq x y z
N LYS A 1 5.79 10.59 5.71
CA LYS A 1 5.74 9.13 6.04
C LYS A 1 4.28 8.72 6.07
N ILE A 2 3.96 7.46 5.80
CA ILE A 2 2.58 6.98 5.81
C ILE A 2 2.11 6.79 7.26
N SER A 3 1.02 7.45 7.66
CA SER A 3 0.45 7.33 9.02
C SER A 3 -0.29 6.00 9.23
N GLY A 4 -0.83 5.43 8.16
CA GLY A 4 -1.54 4.17 8.12
C GLY A 4 -2.45 4.11 6.89
N ILE A 5 -2.91 2.92 6.54
CA ILE A 5 -3.93 2.73 5.51
C ILE A 5 -5.07 1.89 6.09
N LYS A 6 -6.29 2.11 5.59
CA LYS A 6 -7.45 1.29 5.91
C LYS A 6 -8.21 1.03 4.63
N ILE A 7 -8.45 -0.23 4.33
CA ILE A 7 -9.26 -0.65 3.18
C ILE A 7 -10.72 -0.54 3.61
N ILE A 8 -11.47 0.35 2.95
CA ILE A 8 -12.88 0.63 3.28
C ILE A 8 -13.78 -0.38 2.58
N SER A 9 -13.49 -0.65 1.30
CA SER A 9 -14.19 -1.63 0.47
C SER A 9 -13.20 -2.34 -0.44
N ASN A 10 -13.40 -3.63 -0.64
CA ASN A 10 -12.72 -4.42 -1.65
C ASN A 10 -13.73 -5.39 -2.29
N SER A 11 -13.62 -5.60 -3.59
CA SER A 11 -14.44 -6.58 -4.32
C SER A 11 -13.64 -7.83 -4.70
N GLU A 12 -12.63 -8.16 -3.91
CA GLU A 12 -11.72 -9.28 -4.17
C GLU A 12 -12.31 -10.62 -3.71
N THR A 13 -11.81 -11.71 -4.29
CA THR A 13 -12.24 -13.07 -3.93
C THR A 13 -12.09 -13.33 -2.43
N ALA A 14 -13.20 -13.74 -1.80
CA ALA A 14 -13.25 -14.08 -0.39
C ALA A 14 -12.22 -15.19 -0.06
N GLY A 15 -11.47 -15.02 1.03
CA GLY A 15 -10.45 -15.97 1.47
C GLY A 15 -9.05 -15.78 0.88
N LEU A 16 -8.88 -14.99 -0.20
CA LEU A 16 -7.58 -14.65 -0.78
C LEU A 16 -7.30 -13.15 -0.63
N GLY A 17 -7.83 -12.34 -1.56
CA GLY A 17 -7.60 -10.89 -1.58
C GLY A 17 -8.30 -10.15 -0.45
N ALA A 18 -9.36 -10.73 0.13
CA ALA A 18 -10.01 -10.21 1.34
C ALA A 18 -9.06 -10.10 2.54
N ASN A 19 -7.98 -10.89 2.57
CA ASN A 19 -6.96 -10.79 3.62
C ASN A 19 -6.18 -9.47 3.60
N SER A 20 -6.30 -8.66 2.53
CA SER A 20 -5.73 -7.31 2.51
C SER A 20 -6.29 -6.42 3.62
N THR A 21 -7.53 -6.68 4.06
CA THR A 21 -8.17 -5.98 5.18
C THR A 21 -7.61 -6.36 6.55
N LYS A 22 -6.66 -7.31 6.63
CA LYS A 22 -6.05 -7.74 7.89
C LYS A 22 -4.88 -6.83 8.30
N PRO A 23 -4.68 -6.62 9.62
CA PRO A 23 -3.58 -5.81 10.16
C PRO A 23 -2.19 -6.30 9.74
N GLU A 24 -2.05 -7.61 9.51
CA GLU A 24 -0.81 -8.21 9.01
C GLU A 24 -0.38 -7.66 7.65
N PHE A 25 -1.34 -7.25 6.81
CA PHE A 25 -1.05 -6.65 5.50
C PHE A 25 -1.04 -5.12 5.58
N TYR A 26 -2.15 -4.50 5.98
CA TYR A 26 -2.23 -3.02 5.97
C TYR A 26 -1.28 -2.35 6.98
N GLY A 27 -0.89 -3.07 8.05
CA GLY A 27 0.06 -2.58 9.04
C GLY A 27 1.46 -2.34 8.46
N GLN A 28 1.84 -3.07 7.41
CA GLN A 28 3.14 -2.94 6.75
C GLN A 28 3.32 -1.56 6.11
N PHE A 29 2.24 -0.89 5.72
CA PHE A 29 2.29 0.43 5.11
C PHE A 29 2.58 1.53 6.13
N LYS A 30 2.29 1.30 7.41
CA LYS A 30 2.49 2.30 8.46
C LYS A 30 3.99 2.57 8.67
N GLY A 31 4.36 3.85 8.69
CA GLY A 31 5.74 4.29 8.91
C GLY A 31 6.62 4.27 7.66
N LYS A 32 6.16 3.70 6.54
CA LYS A 32 6.91 3.66 5.28
C LYS A 32 7.15 5.07 4.71
N SER A 33 8.24 5.20 3.95
CA SER A 33 8.58 6.44 3.27
C SER A 33 7.60 6.74 2.14
N ILE A 34 7.25 8.01 1.98
CA ILE A 34 6.43 8.51 0.85
C ILE A 34 7.30 9.08 -0.28
N ASN A 35 8.63 9.13 -0.08
CA ASN A 35 9.56 9.66 -1.06
C ASN A 35 9.95 8.63 -2.13
N SER A 36 9.58 7.37 -1.93
CA SER A 36 9.87 6.28 -2.87
C SER A 36 8.61 5.43 -3.05
N PRO A 37 8.36 4.94 -4.27
CA PRO A 37 7.22 4.05 -4.50
C PRO A 37 7.41 2.74 -3.75
N LEU A 38 6.34 2.25 -3.14
CA LEU A 38 6.27 0.95 -2.51
C LEU A 38 6.21 -0.15 -3.56
N LYS A 39 6.89 -1.27 -3.29
CA LYS A 39 6.86 -2.45 -4.15
C LYS A 39 6.34 -3.67 -3.39
N VAL A 40 5.59 -4.51 -4.07
CA VAL A 40 5.17 -5.78 -3.49
C VAL A 40 6.24 -6.83 -3.76
N VAL A 41 6.63 -7.56 -2.72
CA VAL A 41 7.55 -8.70 -2.80
C VAL A 41 6.87 -9.97 -2.32
N LYS A 42 7.33 -11.11 -2.80
CA LYS A 42 6.90 -12.43 -2.33
C LYS A 42 8.03 -13.02 -1.51
N GLY A 43 7.74 -13.53 -0.31
CA GLY A 43 8.73 -14.30 0.47
C GLY A 43 8.95 -13.86 1.92
N GLY A 44 8.13 -12.96 2.47
CA GLY A 44 8.13 -12.64 3.91
C GLY A 44 9.32 -11.81 4.38
N ASN A 45 9.90 -11.00 3.49
CA ASN A 45 11.13 -10.23 3.78
C ASN A 45 11.06 -8.82 3.19
N ALA A 46 9.91 -8.16 3.30
CA ALA A 46 9.73 -6.80 2.85
C ALA A 46 10.65 -5.79 3.56
N LYS A 47 11.50 -5.10 2.79
CA LYS A 47 12.36 -4.00 3.24
C LYS A 47 11.60 -2.68 3.43
N ASP A 48 12.32 -1.61 3.74
CA ASP A 48 11.79 -0.26 3.99
C ASP A 48 10.82 0.28 2.93
N ASN A 49 10.97 -0.09 1.65
CA ASN A 49 10.08 0.35 0.57
C ASN A 49 9.33 -0.83 -0.08
N GLU A 50 9.25 -1.95 0.63
CA GLU A 50 8.57 -3.14 0.15
C GLU A 50 7.42 -3.53 1.08
N ILE A 51 6.48 -4.29 0.53
CA ILE A 51 5.31 -4.85 1.18
C ILE A 51 5.24 -6.33 0.82
N ASP A 52 5.05 -7.20 1.80
CA ASP A 52 4.88 -8.61 1.56
C ASP A 52 3.50 -8.90 0.97
N ALA A 53 3.51 -9.62 -0.16
CA ALA A 53 2.31 -10.09 -0.81
C ALA A 53 1.57 -11.10 0.07
N ILE A 54 0.25 -11.04 0.02
CA ILE A 54 -0.60 -12.09 0.54
C ILE A 54 -0.39 -13.35 -0.30
N THR A 55 -0.08 -14.47 0.35
CA THR A 55 0.08 -15.78 -0.30
C THR A 55 -1.18 -16.12 -1.10
N GLY A 56 -1.01 -16.41 -2.40
CA GLY A 56 -2.11 -16.69 -3.31
C GLY A 56 -2.89 -15.45 -3.82
N ALA A 57 -2.61 -14.26 -3.30
CA ALA A 57 -3.34 -13.03 -3.63
C ALA A 57 -2.37 -11.89 -4.02
N THR A 58 -1.44 -12.20 -4.92
CA THR A 58 -0.43 -11.22 -5.42
C THR A 58 -1.08 -10.08 -6.19
N ILE A 59 -2.09 -10.36 -7.03
CA ILE A 59 -2.77 -9.33 -7.84
C ILE A 59 -3.42 -8.30 -6.91
N THR A 60 -4.15 -8.74 -5.90
CA THR A 60 -4.75 -7.85 -4.90
C THR A 60 -3.69 -7.08 -4.12
N SER A 61 -2.57 -7.72 -3.74
CA SER A 61 -1.49 -7.05 -3.01
C SER A 61 -0.87 -5.92 -3.83
N ASN A 62 -0.67 -6.16 -5.14
CA ASN A 62 -0.22 -5.15 -6.09
C ASN A 62 -1.24 -4.01 -6.20
N GLY A 63 -2.52 -4.34 -6.41
CA GLY A 63 -3.59 -3.33 -6.53
C GLY A 63 -3.69 -2.40 -5.33
N VAL A 64 -3.60 -2.92 -4.11
CA VAL A 64 -3.60 -2.07 -2.91
C VAL A 64 -2.34 -1.19 -2.86
N THR A 65 -1.17 -1.76 -3.16
CA THR A 65 0.10 -1.01 -3.13
C THR A 65 0.15 0.08 -4.19
N ASP A 66 -0.35 -0.19 -5.38
CA ASP A 66 -0.48 0.79 -6.47
C ASP A 66 -1.44 1.91 -6.10
N GLY A 67 -2.59 1.58 -5.50
CA GLY A 67 -3.52 2.59 -4.98
C GLY A 67 -2.90 3.49 -3.91
N VAL A 68 -2.09 2.93 -3.00
CA VAL A 68 -1.35 3.72 -2.01
C VAL A 68 -0.30 4.60 -2.68
N ASN A 69 0.46 4.07 -3.64
CA ASN A 69 1.44 4.84 -4.40
C ASN A 69 0.80 5.99 -5.16
N GLU A 70 -0.38 5.78 -5.74
CA GLU A 70 -1.14 6.81 -6.45
C GLU A 70 -1.67 7.88 -5.49
N ALA A 71 -2.22 7.48 -4.34
CA ALA A 71 -2.62 8.42 -3.29
C ALA A 71 -1.42 9.24 -2.77
N VAL A 72 -0.26 8.62 -2.61
CA VAL A 72 0.98 9.30 -2.21
C VAL A 72 1.46 10.26 -3.29
N LYS A 73 1.41 9.87 -4.57
CA LYS A 73 1.72 10.77 -5.70
C LYS A 73 0.77 11.96 -5.72
N PHE A 74 -0.53 11.71 -5.59
CA PHE A 74 -1.54 12.76 -5.55
C PHE A 74 -1.32 13.72 -4.38
N TYR A 75 -1.02 13.18 -3.19
CA TYR A 75 -0.63 13.97 -2.01
C TYR A 75 0.63 14.80 -2.29
N ALA A 76 1.67 14.20 -2.87
CA ALA A 76 2.90 14.91 -3.18
C ALA A 76 2.68 16.02 -4.24
N SER A 77 1.93 15.74 -5.30
CA SER A 77 1.63 16.75 -6.33
C SER A 77 0.72 17.86 -5.82
N THR A 78 -0.27 17.55 -4.98
CA THR A 78 -1.29 18.52 -4.55
C THR A 78 -0.87 19.30 -3.30
N LEU A 79 -0.27 18.63 -2.31
CA LEU A 79 0.05 19.22 -1.01
C LEU A 79 1.52 19.63 -0.86
N LYS A 80 2.46 18.97 -1.55
CA LYS A 80 3.84 19.48 -1.66
C LYS A 80 4.03 20.42 -2.87
N GLY A 81 3.19 20.30 -3.90
CA GLY A 81 3.17 21.24 -5.04
C GLY A 81 2.25 22.46 -4.85
N GLY A 82 1.47 22.50 -3.77
CA GLY A 82 0.50 23.56 -3.46
C GLY A 82 1.07 24.79 -2.74
N GLU A 83 2.38 24.88 -2.51
CA GLU A 83 3.03 26.06 -1.92
C GLU A 83 3.41 27.16 -2.92
N ASN A 84 2.86 27.16 -4.14
CA ASN A 84 2.98 28.32 -5.03
C ASN A 84 1.73 28.49 -5.90
N LYS A 85 0.74 29.22 -5.38
CA LYS A 85 0.03 30.20 -6.20
C LYS A 85 -0.56 31.32 -5.35
#